data_AF-A0A973IGH7-F1
#
_entry.id   AF-A0A973IGH7-F1
#
_cell.length_a   1.000
_cell.length_b   1.000
_cell.length_c   1.000
_cell.angle_alpha   90.00
_cell.angle_beta   90.00
_cell.angle_gamma   90.00
#
_symmetry.space_group_name_H-M   'P 1'
#
loop_
_entity.id
_entity.type
_entity.pdbx_description
1 polymer ?
#
loop_
_entity_poly.entity_id
_entity_poly.type
_entity_poly.pdbx_seq_one_letter_code
_entity_poly.pdbx_strand_id
1 'polypeptide(L)' 'MPGWTQILLVVILVFLLFGRNKFSSFMGDFAKGINVFKKEMKDVHEDNEQVTLEQDRTSDPVKHLADETKQAIKLKP' A
#
# COMPACT_ATOMS: atom_id res chain seq x y z
N MET A 1 7.89 3.00 38.08
CA MET A 1 7.66 1.86 37.16
C MET A 1 7.43 2.45 35.78
N PRO A 2 8.34 2.27 34.82
CA PRO A 2 8.11 2.76 33.46
C PRO A 2 6.88 2.02 32.90
N GLY A 3 5.80 2.77 32.69
CA GLY A 3 4.55 2.26 32.15
C GLY A 3 4.49 2.42 30.63
N TRP A 4 3.38 1.98 30.05
CA TRP A 4 3.04 2.09 28.63
C TRP A 4 3.25 3.50 28.06
N THR A 5 3.15 4.53 28.92
CA THR A 5 3.42 5.93 28.60
C THR A 5 4.84 6.18 28.11
N GLN A 6 5.86 5.47 28.63
CA GLN A 6 7.24 5.66 28.20
C GLN A 6 7.48 5.11 26.79
N ILE A 7 6.87 3.97 26.46
CA ILE A 7 6.89 3.44 25.10
C ILE A 7 6.24 4.44 24.14
N LEU A 8 5.09 5.01 24.49
CA LEU A 8 4.42 6.01 23.66
C LEU A 8 5.29 7.27 23.44
N LEU A 9 5.97 7.74 24.48
CA LEU A 9 6.87 8.90 24.42
C LEU A 9 8.07 8.65 23.50
N VAL A 10 8.66 7.46 23.56
CA VAL A 10 9.76 7.05 22.68
C VAL A 10 9.30 6.97 21.22
N VAL A 11 8.12 6.41 20.95
CA VAL A 11 7.57 6.33 19.60
C VAL A 11 7.38 7.73 19.01
N ILE A 12 6.80 8.67 19.77
CA ILE A 12 6.62 10.06 19.30
C ILE A 12 7.96 10.71 18.97
N LEU A 13 9.00 10.47 19.78
CA LEU A 13 10.32 11.04 19.56
C LEU A 13 10.96 10.51 18.26
N VAL A 14 10.82 9.21 18.00
CA VAL A 14 11.26 8.56 16.76
C VAL A 14 10.46 9.11 15.57
N PHE A 15 9.15 9.28 15.70
CA PHE A 15 8.32 9.87 14.64
C PHE A 15 8.73 11.29 14.25
N LEU A 16 9.17 12.09 15.22
CA LEU A 16 9.63 13.45 14.99
C LEU A 16 11.04 13.49 14.35
N LEU A 17 11.94 12.58 14.77
CA LEU A 17 13.31 12.47 14.23
C LEU A 17 13.34 11.98 12.78
N PHE A 18 12.54 10.96 12.47
CA PHE A 18 12.48 10.39 11.11
C PHE A 18 11.67 11.28 10.16
N GLY A 19 10.83 12.18 10.70
CA GLY A 19 10.10 13.21 9.97
C GLY A 19 8.98 12.68 9.06
N ARG A 20 7.91 13.45 8.87
CA ARG A 20 6.69 12.98 8.19
C ARG A 20 6.89 12.47 6.75
N ASN A 21 7.99 12.84 6.08
CA ASN A 21 8.21 12.60 4.66
C ASN A 21 8.73 11.18 4.31
N LYS A 22 9.33 10.45 5.26
CA LYS A 22 9.99 9.15 4.99
C LYS A 22 9.17 7.92 5.38
N PHE A 23 8.03 8.11 6.06
CA PHE A 23 7.23 7.01 6.60
C PHE A 23 6.41 6.23 5.57
N SER A 24 5.96 6.86 4.48
CA SER A 24 4.96 6.23 3.60
C SER A 24 5.48 5.01 2.83
N SER A 25 6.68 5.09 2.23
CA SER A 25 7.29 3.93 1.57
C SER A 25 7.76 2.91 2.60
N PHE A 26 8.43 3.38 3.67
CA PHE A 26 9.03 2.50 4.68
C PHE A 26 7.98 1.68 5.45
N MET A 27 6.86 2.29 5.80
CA MET A 27 5.74 1.60 6.47
C MET A 27 5.02 0.66 5.50
N GLY A 28 4.96 0.98 4.21
CA GLY A 28 4.44 0.08 3.18
C GLY A 28 5.30 -1.18 3.01
N ASP A 29 6.62 -1.02 2.91
CA ASP A 29 7.56 -2.13 2.78
C ASP A 29 7.63 -2.97 4.06
N PHE A 30 7.58 -2.33 5.23
CA PHE A 30 7.51 -3.00 6.53
C PHE A 30 6.18 -3.76 6.72
N ALA A 31 5.05 -3.18 6.31
CA ALA A 31 3.74 -3.83 6.38
C ALA A 31 3.65 -5.04 5.43
N LYS A 32 4.21 -4.95 4.22
CA LYS A 32 4.31 -6.09 3.30
C LYS A 32 5.13 -7.22 3.93
N GLY A 33 6.27 -6.92 4.54
CA GLY A 33 7.13 -7.91 5.22
C GLY A 33 6.43 -8.62 6.38
N ILE A 34 5.74 -7.87 7.24
CA ILE A 34 4.98 -8.46 8.37
C ILE A 34 3.75 -9.24 7.89
N ASN A 35 3.06 -8.78 6.84
CA ASN A 35 1.88 -9.49 6.33
C ASN A 35 2.25 -10.83 5.67
N VAL A 36 3.39 -10.90 4.99
CA VAL A 36 3.95 -12.17 4.49
C VAL A 36 4.28 -13.08 5.66
N PHE A 37 4.98 -12.59 6.69
CA PHE A 37 5.28 -13.39 7.88
C PHE A 37 4.01 -13.93 8.56
N LYS A 38 2.96 -13.11 8.67
CA LYS A 38 1.66 -13.54 9.22
C LYS A 38 0.95 -14.54 8.30
N LYS A 39 1.05 -14.37 6.98
CA LYS A 39 0.47 -15.29 5.99
C LYS A 39 1.15 -16.65 6.07
N GLU A 40 2.48 -16.69 6.08
CA GLU A 40 3.26 -17.91 6.28
C GLU A 40 2.92 -18.59 7.60
N MET A 41 2.77 -17.84 8.70
CA MET A 41 2.37 -18.40 10.00
C MET A 41 0.93 -18.90 10.04
N LYS A 42 0.01 -18.31 9.27
CA LYS A 42 -1.35 -18.86 9.09
C LYS A 42 -1.34 -20.09 8.19
N ASP A 43 -0.54 -20.11 7.13
CA ASP A 43 -0.47 -21.21 6.15
C ASP A 43 0.05 -22.51 6.80
N VAL A 44 0.99 -22.39 7.75
CA VAL A 44 1.42 -23.52 8.61
C VAL A 44 0.27 -24.06 9.48
N HIS A 45 -0.78 -23.28 9.72
CA HIS A 45 -1.89 -23.61 10.61
C HIS A 45 -3.22 -23.90 9.88
N GLU A 46 -3.38 -23.42 8.64
CA GLU A 46 -4.58 -23.54 7.82
C GLU A 46 -4.15 -23.63 6.35
N ASP A 47 -4.04 -24.85 5.85
CA ASP A 47 -3.84 -25.15 4.44
C ASP A 47 -5.11 -24.71 3.68
N ASN A 48 -4.94 -23.82 2.69
CA ASN A 48 -5.94 -23.33 1.72
C ASN A 48 -6.62 -21.97 2.03
N GLU A 49 -6.00 -20.86 1.61
CA GLU A 49 -6.72 -19.76 0.92
C GLU A 49 -5.72 -18.79 0.24
N GLN A 50 -5.77 -18.75 -1.08
CA GLN A 50 -4.88 -17.95 -1.93
C GLN A 50 -5.20 -16.45 -1.81
N VAL A 51 -4.43 -15.71 -1.00
CA VAL A 51 -4.51 -14.24 -0.95
C VAL A 51 -3.58 -13.64 -2.02
N THR A 52 -4.17 -13.26 -3.16
CA THR A 52 -3.55 -12.40 -4.19
C THR A 52 -3.39 -10.99 -3.64
N LEU A 53 -2.15 -10.57 -3.39
CA LEU A 53 -1.81 -9.20 -3.01
C LEU A 53 -1.52 -8.39 -4.27
N GLU A 54 -2.55 -7.83 -4.90
CA GLU A 54 -2.36 -6.83 -5.95
C GLU A 54 -2.08 -5.46 -5.30
N GLN A 55 -0.82 -5.02 -5.40
CA GLN A 55 -0.45 -3.63 -5.10
C GLN A 55 0.53 -3.12 -6.16
N ASP A 56 -0.03 -2.61 -7.24
CA ASP A 56 0.59 -1.94 -8.40
C ASP A 56 -0.55 -1.03 -8.94
N ARG A 57 -0.53 0.31 -9.05
CA ARG A 57 0.48 1.37 -9.11
C ARG A 57 -0.13 2.71 -8.68
N THR A 58 0.75 3.62 -8.26
CA THR A 58 0.80 5.05 -8.64
C THR A 58 -0.46 5.93 -8.59
N SER A 59 -0.36 6.95 -7.74
CA SER A 59 -1.02 8.26 -7.78
C SER A 59 -1.08 8.92 -9.17
N ASP A 60 -2.31 9.20 -9.64
CA ASP A 60 -2.84 10.30 -10.51
C ASP A 60 -2.21 10.65 -11.89
N PRO A 61 -2.93 11.24 -12.88
CA PRO A 61 -4.32 11.73 -12.87
C PRO A 61 -5.22 11.31 -14.07
N VAL A 62 -6.53 11.44 -13.86
CA VAL A 62 -7.58 11.81 -14.85
C VAL A 62 -6.99 12.45 -16.12
N LYS A 63 -7.03 11.80 -17.32
CA LYS A 63 -7.29 12.35 -18.69
C LYS A 63 -7.16 11.23 -19.75
N HIS A 64 -8.21 10.46 -20.01
CA HIS A 64 -8.35 9.72 -21.29
C HIS A 64 -9.83 9.35 -21.51
N LEU A 65 -10.68 10.38 -21.61
CA LEU A 65 -12.07 10.18 -22.04
C LEU A 65 -12.62 11.39 -22.81
N ALA A 66 -11.80 12.04 -23.64
CA ALA A 66 -12.23 13.21 -24.41
C ALA A 66 -11.87 13.22 -25.90
N ASP A 67 -11.14 12.25 -26.43
CA ASP A 67 -10.74 12.26 -27.84
C ASP A 67 -10.84 10.87 -28.49
N GLU A 68 -12.05 10.42 -28.83
CA GLU A 68 -12.23 9.62 -30.05
C GLU A 68 -13.66 9.65 -30.63
N THR A 69 -14.35 10.80 -30.58
CA THR A 69 -15.62 11.03 -31.31
C THR A 69 -15.40 11.34 -32.80
N LYS A 70 -14.32 10.83 -33.43
CA LYS A 70 -13.92 11.16 -34.82
C LYS A 70 -13.64 9.93 -35.71
N GLN A 71 -14.29 8.79 -35.49
CA GLN A 71 -14.31 7.68 -36.47
C GLN A 71 -15.70 7.36 -37.05
N ALA A 72 -16.74 8.10 -36.69
CA ALA A 72 -18.11 7.90 -37.23
C ALA A 72 -18.42 8.72 -38.51
N ILE A 73 -17.41 9.19 -39.25
CA ILE A 73 -17.60 9.83 -40.57
C ILE A 73 -16.49 9.43 -41.54
N LYS A 74 -16.29 8.13 -41.79
CA LYS A 74 -15.70 7.69 -43.07
C LYS A 74 -15.96 6.20 -43.31
N LEU A 75 -16.63 5.92 -44.43
CA LEU A 75 -16.68 4.64 -45.16
C LEU A 75 -17.63 3.56 -44.62
N LYS A 76 -18.90 3.74 -44.95
CA LYS A 76 -19.79 2.62 -45.30
C LYS A 76 -19.81 2.51 -46.83
N PRO A 77 -19.26 1.44 -47.44
CA PRO A 77 -19.76 0.99 -48.74
C PRO A 77 -21.17 0.38 -48.57
#